data_AF-A0A8S4G648-F1
#
_entry.id   AF-A0A8S4G648-F1
#
_cell.length_a   1.000
_cell.length_b   1.000
_cell.length_c   1.000
_cell.angle_alpha   90.00
_cell.angle_beta   90.00
_cell.angle_gamma   90.00
#
_symmetry.space_group_name_H-M   'P 1'
#
loop_
_entity.id
_entity.type
_entity.pdbx_description
1 polymer ?
#
loop_
_entity_poly.entity_id
_entity_poly.type
_entity_poly.pdbx_seq_one_letter_code
_entity_poly.pdbx_strand_id
1 'polypeptide(L)'
;MSLNYAFTFSLFLIILVVLNLYFFYTLNGVNKKPTYFNLPKLRSHPLPDVFTEIFEYLNYLPSKYKSRNNKFNLIRSNLISSFNSSVSKNNVWDITDNWINEASLFPHKDGLPGQIIQALRQGEIALVDNAPKGTQLKLLLLLKDKRKIFFKPKRYNLDDIIHGTIYSGFDRHNSEVFAYYLAMALNFTWVAPAAIRRIHVERDVVPVATPGLKRTMLRNGSSLCIYGKCFYCKSNETVCPDKKGELEGAVILYLDKHFRQYKYPWKRSYNTKVQMEWERNNDFCKKVILTLSTRRLLNLIDVSIFDFLLQNGDRHDYEVYRDKVILLDNGKGLGNPTADELDILAPLYQCCMLSSSTWQYLELLAGGSLTDVIKIMAAFQGETLATEDHYRAVERRLLKVYATVQYCIGKHGSAKVIKLGF
;
A
#
# COMPACT_ATOMS: atom_id res chain seq x y z
N MET A 1 -17.86 65.86 35.99
CA MET A 1 -17.95 64.79 34.97
C MET A 1 -19.39 64.72 34.52
N SER A 2 -19.66 65.11 33.28
CA SER A 2 -21.02 65.40 32.81
C SER A 2 -21.86 64.13 32.67
N LEU A 3 -23.15 64.26 32.97
CA LEU A 3 -24.20 63.25 32.88
C LEU A 3 -24.19 62.45 31.55
N ASN A 4 -23.63 63.05 30.50
CA ASN A 4 -23.49 62.46 29.16
C ASN A 4 -22.53 61.25 29.10
N TYR A 5 -21.50 61.20 29.95
CA TYR A 5 -20.57 60.05 30.00
C TYR A 5 -21.19 58.83 30.69
N ALA A 6 -21.99 59.05 31.73
CA ALA A 6 -22.71 57.97 32.41
C ALA A 6 -23.76 57.34 31.49
N PHE A 7 -24.49 58.16 30.73
CA PHE A 7 -25.50 57.69 29.79
C PHE A 7 -24.90 56.88 28.63
N THR A 8 -23.79 57.36 28.05
CA THR A 8 -23.09 56.65 26.96
C THR A 8 -22.46 55.34 27.44
N PHE A 9 -21.90 55.31 28.64
CA PHE A 9 -21.36 54.08 29.23
C PHE A 9 -22.46 53.05 29.54
N SER A 10 -23.61 53.49 30.07
CA SER A 10 -24.77 52.61 30.29
C SER A 10 -25.33 52.05 28.98
N LEU A 11 -25.41 52.86 27.92
CA LEU A 11 -25.86 52.39 26.60
C LEU A 11 -24.90 51.34 26.01
N PHE A 12 -23.60 51.54 26.18
CA PHE A 12 -22.58 50.58 25.72
C PHE A 12 -22.67 49.23 26.45
N LEU A 13 -22.89 49.24 27.76
CA LEU A 13 -23.11 48.02 28.55
C LEU A 13 -24.35 47.25 28.11
N ILE A 14 -25.45 47.95 27.80
CA ILE A 14 -26.68 47.31 27.30
C ILE A 14 -26.44 46.63 25.96
N ILE A 15 -25.71 47.29 25.05
CA ILE A 15 -25.36 46.71 23.74
C ILE A 15 -24.54 45.43 23.91
N LEU A 16 -23.56 45.42 24.82
CA LEU A 16 -22.75 44.23 25.11
C LEU A 16 -23.60 43.06 25.65
N VAL A 17 -24.56 43.33 26.53
CA VAL A 17 -25.48 42.30 27.06
C VAL A 17 -26.37 41.75 25.95
N VAL A 18 -26.92 42.60 25.08
CA VAL A 18 -27.75 42.16 23.94
C VAL A 18 -26.94 41.33 22.95
N LEU A 19 -25.69 41.71 22.66
CA LEU A 19 -24.79 40.92 21.80
C LEU A 19 -24.46 39.57 22.42
N ASN A 20 -24.26 39.49 23.74
CA ASN A 20 -23.98 38.24 24.43
C ASN A 20 -25.21 37.31 24.42
N LEU A 21 -26.41 37.85 24.64
CA LEU A 21 -27.67 37.11 24.53
C LEU A 21 -27.95 36.64 23.10
N TYR A 22 -27.69 37.47 22.10
CA TYR A 22 -27.79 37.08 20.69
C TYR A 22 -26.83 35.94 20.37
N PHE A 23 -25.56 36.06 20.79
CA PHE A 23 -24.53 35.03 20.58
C PHE A 23 -24.92 33.69 21.25
N PHE A 24 -25.41 33.74 22.49
CA PHE A 24 -25.90 32.57 23.23
C PHE A 24 -27.12 31.93 22.56
N TYR A 25 -28.03 32.75 22.03
CA TYR A 25 -29.21 32.26 21.29
C TYR A 25 -28.84 31.67 19.93
N THR A 26 -27.86 32.23 19.20
CA THR A 26 -27.37 31.64 17.95
C THR A 26 -26.60 30.34 18.16
N LEU A 27 -25.86 30.18 19.26
CA LEU A 27 -25.17 28.93 19.59
C LEU A 27 -26.13 27.82 20.02
N ASN A 28 -27.18 28.16 20.77
CA ASN A 28 -28.19 27.19 21.22
C ASN A 28 -29.34 26.98 20.22
N GLY A 29 -29.50 27.86 19.22
CA GLY A 29 -30.56 27.84 18.22
C GLY A 29 -30.32 26.90 17.03
N VAL A 30 -29.15 26.27 16.93
CA VAL A 30 -28.87 25.26 15.88
C VAL A 30 -29.33 23.87 16.34
N ASN A 31 -30.62 23.75 16.67
CA ASN A 31 -31.30 22.46 16.76
C ASN A 31 -31.86 22.08 15.38
N LYS A 32 -30.97 21.91 14.38
CA LYS A 32 -31.32 21.09 13.21
C LYS A 32 -31.11 19.64 13.61
N LYS A 33 -32.21 18.94 13.90
CA LYS A 33 -32.23 17.48 14.05
C LYS A 33 -31.50 16.86 12.84
N PRO A 34 -30.47 16.01 13.05
CA PRO A 34 -29.89 15.28 11.94
C PRO A 34 -30.95 14.36 11.36
N THR A 35 -31.10 14.37 10.03
CA THR A 35 -31.89 13.35 9.32
C THR A 35 -31.21 12.01 9.53
N TYR A 36 -31.81 11.16 10.36
CA TYR A 36 -31.39 9.79 10.58
C TYR A 36 -31.47 9.01 9.27
N PHE A 37 -30.31 8.67 8.71
CA PHE A 37 -30.22 7.59 7.73
C PHE A 37 -30.43 6.27 8.49
N ASN A 38 -31.53 5.57 8.20
CA ASN A 38 -31.74 4.21 8.67
C ASN A 38 -30.74 3.28 7.97
N LEU A 39 -29.58 3.06 8.60
CA LEU A 39 -28.70 1.96 8.23
C LEU A 39 -29.43 0.63 8.50
N PRO A 40 -29.39 -0.34 7.57
CA PRO A 40 -29.91 -1.67 7.82
C PRO A 40 -29.19 -2.28 9.03
N LYS A 41 -29.95 -2.92 9.93
CA LYS A 41 -29.42 -3.68 11.06
C LYS A 41 -28.56 -4.85 10.55
N LEU A 42 -27.27 -4.59 10.33
CA LEU A 42 -26.26 -5.64 10.24
C LEU A 42 -26.02 -6.18 11.64
N ARG A 43 -26.02 -7.51 11.80
CA ARG A 43 -25.74 -8.20 13.07
C ARG A 43 -24.44 -7.65 13.67
N SER A 44 -24.56 -6.93 14.78
CA SER A 44 -23.49 -6.16 15.42
C SER A 44 -22.64 -7.06 16.33
N HIS A 45 -21.44 -7.40 15.89
CA HIS A 45 -20.32 -7.25 16.82
C HIS A 45 -20.14 -5.73 17.02
N PRO A 46 -20.02 -5.21 18.25
CA PRO A 46 -19.70 -3.80 18.43
C PRO A 46 -18.36 -3.55 17.72
N LEU A 47 -18.35 -2.62 16.77
CA LEU A 47 -17.10 -2.12 16.19
C LEU A 47 -16.20 -1.71 17.37
N PRO A 48 -14.89 -2.03 17.35
CA PRO A 48 -13.97 -1.54 18.36
C PRO A 48 -14.17 -0.03 18.52
N ASP A 49 -14.27 0.45 19.76
CA ASP A 49 -14.51 1.87 20.11
C ASP A 49 -13.67 2.84 19.24
N VAL A 50 -12.40 2.48 19.04
CA VAL A 50 -11.44 3.20 18.20
C VAL A 50 -11.87 3.40 16.74
N PHE A 51 -12.59 2.45 16.12
CA PHE A 51 -13.06 2.61 14.75
C PHE A 51 -14.13 3.68 14.66
N THR A 52 -15.07 3.71 15.62
CA THR A 52 -16.10 4.75 15.70
C THR A 52 -15.45 6.12 15.83
N GLU A 53 -14.48 6.27 16.75
CA GLU A 53 -13.72 7.52 16.91
C GLU A 53 -13.01 7.92 15.60
N ILE A 54 -12.30 7.00 14.94
CA ILE A 54 -11.63 7.29 13.65
C ILE A 54 -12.63 7.76 12.58
N PHE A 55 -13.83 7.14 12.52
CA PHE A 55 -14.87 7.56 11.58
C PHE A 55 -15.44 8.94 11.90
N GLU A 56 -15.50 9.34 13.16
CA GLU A 56 -15.85 10.72 13.53
C GLU A 56 -14.80 11.71 12.99
N TYR A 57 -13.50 11.44 13.20
CA TYR A 57 -12.43 12.26 12.62
C TYR A 57 -12.47 12.27 11.08
N LEU A 58 -12.91 11.19 10.44
CA LEU A 58 -13.09 11.14 8.99
C LEU A 58 -14.21 12.07 8.52
N ASN A 59 -15.34 12.11 9.24
CA ASN A 59 -16.49 12.96 8.91
C ASN A 59 -16.13 14.46 8.97
N TYR A 60 -15.31 14.84 9.96
CA TYR A 60 -14.85 16.22 10.16
C TYR A 60 -13.44 16.49 9.60
N LEU A 61 -12.95 15.61 8.72
CA LEU A 61 -11.60 15.71 8.19
C LEU A 61 -11.41 17.04 7.42
N PRO A 62 -10.39 17.85 7.76
CA PRO A 62 -10.14 19.15 7.13
C PRO A 62 -10.10 19.08 5.60
N SER A 63 -10.62 20.12 4.93
CA SER A 63 -10.71 20.20 3.46
C SER A 63 -9.34 20.08 2.77
N LYS A 64 -8.24 20.49 3.43
CA LYS A 64 -6.88 20.35 2.90
C LYS A 64 -6.51 18.91 2.50
N TYR A 65 -7.13 17.90 3.13
CA TYR A 65 -6.89 16.48 2.80
C TYR A 65 -7.66 16.01 1.57
N LYS A 66 -8.69 16.77 1.17
CA LYS A 66 -9.56 16.50 0.01
C LYS A 66 -9.17 17.35 -1.21
N SER A 67 -8.35 18.38 -1.02
CA SER A 67 -7.84 19.27 -2.07
C SER A 67 -6.40 18.94 -2.45
N ARG A 68 -6.05 19.15 -3.72
CA ARG A 68 -4.67 18.91 -4.20
C ARG A 68 -3.69 19.83 -3.50
N ASN A 69 -2.54 19.29 -3.14
CA ASN A 69 -1.44 20.07 -2.59
C ASN A 69 -0.47 20.48 -3.70
N ASN A 70 -0.44 21.77 -4.05
CA ASN A 70 0.39 22.30 -5.13
C ASN A 70 1.90 22.06 -4.91
N LYS A 71 2.35 21.86 -3.67
CA LYS A 71 3.76 21.54 -3.36
C LYS A 71 4.19 20.18 -3.92
N PHE A 72 3.24 19.29 -4.21
CA PHE A 72 3.53 18.00 -4.83
C PHE A 72 3.85 18.09 -6.32
N ASN A 73 3.54 19.21 -7.00
CA ASN A 73 3.69 19.32 -8.46
C ASN A 73 5.11 19.05 -8.94
N LEU A 74 6.14 19.58 -8.28
CA LEU A 74 7.54 19.34 -8.66
C LEU A 74 7.95 17.88 -8.41
N ILE A 75 7.55 17.32 -7.27
CA ILE A 75 7.82 15.93 -6.92
C ILE A 75 7.15 14.99 -7.92
N ARG A 76 5.90 15.26 -8.27
CA ARG A 76 5.13 14.54 -9.28
C ARG A 76 5.85 14.56 -10.63
N SER A 77 6.27 15.72 -11.11
CA SER A 77 6.98 15.83 -12.40
C SER A 77 8.29 15.04 -12.40
N ASN A 78 9.08 15.12 -11.33
CA ASN A 78 10.33 14.37 -11.20
C ASN A 78 10.08 12.86 -11.14
N LEU A 79 9.08 12.43 -10.37
CA LEU A 79 8.72 11.03 -10.25
C LEU A 79 8.25 10.47 -11.61
N ILE A 80 7.35 11.17 -12.30
CA ILE A 80 6.90 10.81 -13.64
C ILE A 80 8.10 10.71 -14.61
N SER A 81 8.99 11.70 -14.60
CA SER A 81 10.19 11.70 -15.43
C SER A 81 11.09 10.50 -15.13
N SER A 82 11.16 10.04 -13.87
CA SER A 82 11.98 8.89 -13.50
C SER A 82 11.47 7.54 -14.04
N PHE A 83 10.17 7.45 -14.34
CA PHE A 83 9.53 6.29 -14.96
C PHE A 83 9.48 6.38 -16.49
N ASN A 84 9.78 7.55 -17.06
CA ASN A 84 9.87 7.73 -18.51
C ASN A 84 11.25 7.24 -19.01
N SER A 85 11.25 6.09 -19.70
CA SER A 85 12.47 5.36 -20.08
C SER A 85 13.09 5.83 -21.40
N SER A 86 12.80 7.04 -21.87
CA SER A 86 13.27 7.55 -23.18
C SER A 86 14.77 7.90 -23.22
N VAL A 87 15.50 7.74 -22.11
CA VAL A 87 16.91 8.16 -22.00
C VAL A 87 17.76 7.12 -21.27
N SER A 88 18.54 6.33 -22.03
CA SER A 88 19.93 5.94 -21.71
C SER A 88 20.48 4.92 -22.71
N LYS A 89 21.74 5.12 -23.13
CA LYS A 89 22.55 4.16 -23.92
C LYS A 89 23.32 3.16 -23.05
N ASN A 90 23.33 3.34 -21.73
CA ASN A 90 24.12 2.55 -20.79
C ASN A 90 23.28 1.45 -20.14
N ASN A 91 23.88 0.29 -19.91
CA ASN A 91 23.24 -0.84 -19.27
C ASN A 91 22.98 -0.53 -17.78
N VAL A 92 21.71 -0.52 -17.38
CA VAL A 92 21.27 -0.20 -16.00
C VAL A 92 21.92 -1.12 -14.95
N TRP A 93 22.37 -2.30 -15.36
CA TRP A 93 23.00 -3.28 -14.49
C TRP A 93 24.45 -2.96 -14.13
N ASP A 94 25.13 -2.11 -14.90
CA ASP A 94 26.56 -1.80 -14.72
C ASP A 94 26.82 -0.99 -13.44
N ILE A 95 25.79 -0.32 -12.92
CA ILE A 95 25.88 0.53 -11.72
C ILE A 95 25.32 -0.14 -10.45
N THR A 96 25.08 -1.46 -10.49
CA THR A 96 24.40 -2.18 -9.39
C THR A 96 25.13 -2.14 -8.05
N ASP A 97 26.46 -2.00 -8.05
CA ASP A 97 27.26 -1.85 -6.83
C ASP A 97 26.93 -0.54 -6.08
N ASN A 98 26.43 0.47 -6.78
CA ASN A 98 26.08 1.78 -6.21
C ASN A 98 24.59 1.93 -5.84
N TRP A 99 23.78 0.89 -6.02
CA TRP A 99 22.33 0.98 -5.80
C TRP A 99 21.95 1.11 -4.33
N ILE A 100 22.69 0.43 -3.46
CA ILE A 100 22.33 0.29 -2.05
C ILE A 100 23.02 1.38 -1.23
N ASN A 101 22.24 2.25 -0.61
CA ASN A 101 22.71 3.23 0.36
C ASN A 101 21.80 3.21 1.62
N GLU A 102 21.98 4.15 2.55
CA GLU A 102 21.15 4.22 3.77
C GLU A 102 19.68 4.57 3.49
N ALA A 103 19.45 5.34 2.42
CA ALA A 103 18.14 5.84 2.05
C ALA A 103 17.36 4.86 1.16
N SER A 104 18.01 4.09 0.29
CA SER A 104 17.33 3.24 -0.69
C SER A 104 18.03 1.91 -0.94
N LEU A 105 17.23 0.88 -1.19
CA LEU A 105 17.71 -0.43 -1.63
C LEU A 105 17.90 -0.49 -3.16
N PHE A 106 17.11 0.30 -3.89
CA PHE A 106 17.14 0.38 -5.35
C PHE A 106 17.14 1.85 -5.80
N PRO A 107 17.64 2.12 -7.02
CA PRO A 107 17.51 3.44 -7.63
C PRO A 107 16.04 3.84 -7.79
N HIS A 108 15.73 5.07 -7.42
CA HIS A 108 14.36 5.61 -7.40
C HIS A 108 14.27 7.00 -8.06
N LYS A 109 15.33 7.46 -8.72
CA LYS A 109 15.45 8.80 -9.35
C LYS A 109 16.13 8.70 -10.71
N ASP A 110 16.19 9.84 -11.41
CA ASP A 110 17.06 10.06 -12.57
C ASP A 110 16.87 9.07 -13.74
N GLY A 111 15.62 8.67 -13.98
CA GLY A 111 15.25 7.76 -15.08
C GLY A 111 15.56 6.28 -14.83
N LEU A 112 16.26 5.95 -13.74
CA LEU A 112 16.66 4.57 -13.42
C LEU A 112 15.46 3.64 -13.18
N PRO A 113 14.37 4.03 -12.49
CA PRO A 113 13.18 3.20 -12.39
C PRO A 113 12.64 2.74 -13.74
N GLY A 114 12.49 3.67 -14.70
CA GLY A 114 12.05 3.36 -16.05
C GLY A 114 12.98 2.40 -16.79
N GLN A 115 14.30 2.60 -16.66
CA GLN A 115 15.30 1.70 -17.26
C GLN A 115 15.26 0.29 -16.66
N ILE A 116 15.17 0.17 -15.33
CA ILE A 116 15.04 -1.13 -14.64
C ILE A 116 13.79 -1.85 -15.10
N ILE A 117 12.64 -1.16 -15.18
CA ILE A 117 11.37 -1.73 -15.66
C ILE A 117 11.54 -2.29 -17.08
N GLN A 118 12.13 -1.52 -18.00
CA GLN A 118 12.36 -1.99 -19.37
C GLN A 118 13.29 -3.21 -19.41
N ALA A 119 14.36 -3.21 -18.63
CA ALA A 119 15.28 -4.34 -18.55
C ALA A 119 14.59 -5.61 -18.02
N LEU A 120 13.74 -5.49 -16.99
CA LEU A 120 12.94 -6.61 -16.46
C LEU A 120 11.96 -7.18 -17.51
N ARG A 121 11.38 -6.32 -18.35
CA ARG A 121 10.40 -6.70 -19.38
C ARG A 121 11.06 -7.38 -20.58
N GLN A 122 12.19 -6.85 -21.03
CA GLN A 122 12.79 -7.22 -22.32
C GLN A 122 13.94 -8.22 -22.19
N GLY A 123 14.54 -8.36 -21.00
CA GLY A 123 15.71 -9.21 -20.80
C GLY A 123 15.45 -10.65 -21.25
N GLU A 124 16.34 -11.20 -22.08
CA GLU A 124 16.17 -12.55 -22.64
C GLU A 124 16.32 -13.63 -21.57
N ILE A 125 15.45 -14.63 -21.59
CA ILE A 125 15.39 -15.68 -20.57
C ILE A 125 16.37 -16.80 -20.95
N ALA A 126 17.30 -17.10 -20.04
CA ALA A 126 18.28 -18.17 -20.20
C ALA A 126 17.84 -19.48 -19.51
N LEU A 127 17.07 -19.40 -18.43
CA LEU A 127 16.57 -20.56 -17.69
C LEU A 127 15.28 -20.22 -16.94
N VAL A 128 14.36 -21.19 -16.85
CA VAL A 128 13.14 -21.09 -16.02
C VAL A 128 13.02 -22.29 -15.10
N ASP A 129 12.81 -22.05 -13.81
CA ASP A 129 12.56 -23.08 -12.80
C ASP A 129 11.38 -22.72 -11.89
N ASN A 130 10.93 -23.69 -11.10
CA ASN A 130 10.10 -23.40 -9.94
C ASN A 130 10.87 -22.57 -8.93
N ALA A 131 10.26 -21.50 -8.39
CA ALA A 131 10.92 -20.74 -7.35
C ALA A 131 11.09 -21.58 -6.06
N PRO A 132 12.20 -21.42 -5.33
CA PRO A 132 12.42 -22.18 -4.10
C PRO A 132 11.49 -21.66 -2.99
N LYS A 133 10.69 -22.58 -2.43
CA LYS A 133 9.76 -22.32 -1.32
C LYS A 133 8.67 -21.29 -1.69
N GLY A 134 7.65 -21.19 -0.84
CA GLY A 134 6.52 -20.28 -1.03
C GLY A 134 5.18 -20.99 -0.99
N THR A 135 4.15 -20.23 -0.67
CA THR A 135 2.78 -20.73 -0.55
C THR A 135 2.06 -20.77 -1.90
N GLN A 136 2.33 -19.78 -2.75
CA GLN A 136 1.69 -19.57 -4.06
C GLN A 136 2.64 -19.86 -5.24
N LEU A 137 2.07 -20.05 -6.42
CA LEU A 137 2.83 -20.31 -7.65
C LEU A 137 3.74 -19.12 -7.99
N LYS A 138 5.04 -19.39 -8.07
CA LYS A 138 6.07 -18.45 -8.49
C LYS A 138 7.15 -19.19 -9.26
N LEU A 139 7.59 -18.63 -10.38
CA LEU A 139 8.72 -19.15 -11.14
C LEU A 139 9.97 -18.31 -10.86
N LEU A 140 11.14 -18.95 -10.95
CA LEU A 140 12.44 -18.29 -10.95
C LEU A 140 12.94 -18.27 -12.40
N LEU A 141 13.19 -17.08 -12.92
CA LEU A 141 13.77 -16.88 -14.24
C LEU A 141 15.19 -16.37 -14.07
N LEU A 142 16.13 -16.96 -14.79
CA LEU A 142 17.47 -16.44 -14.97
C LEU A 142 17.54 -15.79 -16.35
N LEU A 143 17.89 -14.52 -16.39
CA LEU A 143 18.11 -13.77 -17.62
C LEU A 143 19.53 -14.04 -18.17
N LYS A 144 19.78 -13.81 -19.46
CA LYS A 144 21.10 -14.00 -20.09
C LYS A 144 22.20 -13.12 -19.48
N ASP A 145 21.82 -11.97 -18.92
CA ASP A 145 22.72 -11.09 -18.15
C ASP A 145 23.00 -11.60 -16.70
N LYS A 146 22.61 -12.85 -16.41
CA LYS A 146 22.77 -13.55 -15.13
C LYS A 146 21.91 -13.00 -13.99
N ARG A 147 20.98 -12.07 -14.25
CA ARG A 147 20.04 -11.59 -13.23
C ARG A 147 18.93 -12.61 -13.00
N LYS A 148 18.60 -12.81 -11.73
CA LYS A 148 17.45 -13.59 -11.31
C LYS A 148 16.24 -12.67 -11.18
N ILE A 149 15.10 -13.12 -11.64
CA ILE A 149 13.81 -12.46 -11.42
C ILE A 149 12.79 -13.51 -11.02
N PHE A 150 11.86 -13.13 -10.15
CA PHE A 150 10.67 -13.93 -9.91
C PHE A 150 9.60 -13.58 -10.94
N PHE A 151 8.85 -14.59 -11.39
CA PHE A 151 7.66 -14.40 -12.20
C PHE A 151 6.44 -14.96 -11.46
N LYS A 152 5.49 -14.10 -11.11
CA LYS A 152 4.18 -14.47 -10.54
C LYS A 152 3.12 -14.35 -11.65
N PRO A 153 2.59 -15.47 -12.16
CA PRO A 153 1.65 -15.44 -13.29
C PRO A 153 0.30 -14.84 -12.91
N LYS A 154 -0.39 -14.26 -13.90
CA LYS A 154 -1.78 -13.80 -13.77
C LYS A 154 -2.70 -14.95 -13.35
N ARG A 155 -3.52 -14.70 -12.33
CA ARG A 155 -4.54 -15.64 -11.82
C ARG A 155 -5.97 -15.11 -11.94
N TYR A 156 -6.11 -13.79 -12.00
CA TYR A 156 -7.39 -13.07 -12.00
C TYR A 156 -7.33 -11.95 -13.04
N ASN A 157 -8.50 -11.58 -13.56
CA ASN A 157 -8.68 -10.33 -14.29
C ASN A 157 -8.69 -9.13 -13.33
N LEU A 158 -8.56 -7.92 -13.85
CA LEU A 158 -8.48 -6.71 -13.03
C LEU A 158 -9.80 -6.41 -12.29
N ASP A 159 -10.92 -6.83 -12.88
CA ASP A 159 -12.29 -6.65 -12.39
C ASP A 159 -12.78 -7.78 -11.48
N ASP A 160 -12.02 -8.87 -11.34
CA ASP A 160 -12.35 -9.96 -10.43
C ASP A 160 -12.32 -9.47 -8.98
N ILE A 161 -13.41 -9.71 -8.25
CA ILE A 161 -13.55 -9.38 -6.84
C ILE A 161 -13.21 -10.60 -5.99
N ILE A 162 -12.30 -10.44 -5.05
CA ILE A 162 -11.95 -11.52 -4.12
C ILE A 162 -12.89 -11.47 -2.92
N HIS A 163 -13.70 -12.53 -2.78
CA HIS A 163 -14.62 -12.72 -1.66
C HIS A 163 -13.98 -13.52 -0.52
N GLY A 164 -14.56 -13.39 0.67
CA GLY A 164 -14.11 -14.08 1.89
C GLY A 164 -13.21 -13.19 2.75
N THR A 165 -12.27 -13.80 3.47
CA THR A 165 -11.32 -13.08 4.32
C THR A 165 -10.33 -12.27 3.49
N ILE A 166 -9.75 -11.23 4.10
CA ILE A 166 -8.81 -10.30 3.45
C ILE A 166 -7.53 -10.95 2.88
N TYR A 167 -7.19 -12.16 3.32
CA TYR A 167 -6.03 -12.95 2.88
C TYR A 167 -6.41 -14.11 1.92
N SER A 168 -7.68 -14.19 1.51
CA SER A 168 -8.19 -15.20 0.58
C SER A 168 -7.63 -15.06 -0.84
N GLY A 169 -7.79 -16.12 -1.64
CA GLY A 169 -7.46 -16.12 -3.06
C GLY A 169 -5.98 -16.33 -3.37
N PHE A 170 -5.65 -16.33 -4.67
CA PHE A 170 -4.27 -16.41 -5.15
C PHE A 170 -3.56 -15.06 -5.09
N ASP A 171 -2.23 -15.08 -5.18
CA ASP A 171 -1.46 -13.87 -5.45
C ASP A 171 -1.87 -13.25 -6.80
N ARG A 172 -1.95 -11.93 -6.84
CA ARG A 172 -2.23 -11.13 -8.02
C ARG A 172 -0.99 -10.44 -8.53
N HIS A 173 -0.67 -10.70 -9.78
CA HIS A 173 0.47 -10.10 -10.47
C HIS A 173 0.35 -8.58 -10.53
N ASN A 174 -0.83 -8.05 -10.87
CA ASN A 174 -1.06 -6.61 -10.95
C ASN A 174 -0.89 -5.93 -9.58
N SER A 175 -1.18 -6.62 -8.49
CA SER A 175 -0.97 -6.12 -7.13
C SER A 175 0.50 -5.97 -6.76
N GLU A 176 1.36 -6.93 -7.13
CA GLU A 176 2.81 -6.81 -6.94
C GLU A 176 3.40 -5.62 -7.70
N VAL A 177 2.92 -5.38 -8.92
CA VAL A 177 3.38 -4.24 -9.71
C VAL A 177 2.79 -2.94 -9.17
N PHE A 178 1.51 -2.88 -8.83
CA PHE A 178 0.90 -1.72 -8.21
C PHE A 178 1.60 -1.34 -6.91
N ALA A 179 1.97 -2.32 -6.09
CA ALA A 179 2.71 -2.14 -4.85
C ALA A 179 4.04 -1.40 -5.06
N TYR A 180 4.80 -1.73 -6.11
CA TYR A 180 6.03 -1.00 -6.45
C TYR A 180 5.75 0.46 -6.81
N TYR A 181 4.72 0.73 -7.62
CA TYR A 181 4.37 2.10 -8.04
C TYR A 181 3.81 2.92 -6.87
N LEU A 182 2.99 2.29 -6.02
CA LEU A 182 2.49 2.88 -4.78
C LEU A 182 3.63 3.26 -3.84
N ALA A 183 4.61 2.38 -3.68
CA ALA A 183 5.78 2.64 -2.84
C ALA A 183 6.59 3.82 -3.39
N MET A 184 6.85 3.89 -4.70
CA MET A 184 7.50 5.06 -5.30
C MET A 184 6.69 6.34 -5.11
N ALA A 185 5.36 6.27 -5.28
CA ALA A 185 4.47 7.40 -5.07
C ALA A 185 4.41 7.86 -3.61
N LEU A 186 4.67 6.98 -2.63
CA LEU A 186 4.77 7.27 -1.19
C LEU A 186 6.20 7.62 -0.73
N ASN A 187 7.17 7.60 -1.66
CA ASN A 187 8.61 7.71 -1.36
C ASN A 187 9.13 6.62 -0.40
N PHE A 188 8.58 5.41 -0.50
CA PHE A 188 9.05 4.20 0.17
C PHE A 188 10.05 3.48 -0.74
N THR A 189 11.33 3.63 -0.44
CA THR A 189 12.47 3.26 -1.31
C THR A 189 13.05 1.86 -1.05
N TRP A 190 12.43 1.09 -0.16
CA TRP A 190 12.85 -0.26 0.25
C TRP A 190 11.87 -1.31 -0.28
N VAL A 191 11.63 -1.29 -1.59
CA VAL A 191 10.70 -2.18 -2.32
C VAL A 191 11.42 -2.74 -3.55
N ALA A 192 11.16 -4.00 -3.90
CA ALA A 192 11.74 -4.60 -5.10
C ALA A 192 11.11 -4.01 -6.38
N PRO A 193 11.91 -3.64 -7.41
CA PRO A 193 11.37 -3.25 -8.70
C PRO A 193 10.52 -4.36 -9.30
N ALA A 194 9.33 -3.98 -9.78
CA ALA A 194 8.37 -4.89 -10.38
C ALA A 194 7.76 -4.33 -11.67
N ALA A 195 7.49 -5.20 -12.64
CA ALA A 195 6.89 -4.83 -13.92
C ALA A 195 5.95 -5.93 -14.44
N ILE A 196 5.02 -5.57 -15.32
CA ILE A 196 4.22 -6.55 -16.07
C ILE A 196 5.04 -7.06 -17.25
N ARG A 197 5.08 -8.38 -17.43
CA ARG A 197 5.72 -9.04 -18.55
C ARG A 197 4.81 -10.12 -19.12
N ARG A 198 4.76 -10.22 -20.45
CA ARG A 198 4.18 -11.36 -21.16
C ARG A 198 5.32 -12.26 -21.65
N ILE A 199 5.21 -13.57 -21.43
CA ILE A 199 6.20 -14.57 -21.86
C ILE A 199 5.50 -15.65 -22.68
N HIS A 200 6.03 -15.98 -23.84
CA HIS A 200 5.45 -17.03 -24.68
C HIS A 200 5.88 -18.41 -24.15
N VAL A 201 4.92 -19.28 -23.81
CA VAL A 201 5.23 -20.54 -23.12
C VAL A 201 6.12 -21.45 -23.97
N GLU A 202 5.74 -21.72 -25.22
CA GLU A 202 6.50 -22.67 -26.05
C GLU A 202 7.84 -22.12 -26.57
N ARG A 203 7.99 -20.79 -26.67
CA ARG A 203 9.17 -20.12 -27.23
C ARG A 203 10.14 -19.69 -26.13
N ASP A 204 9.64 -19.07 -25.07
CA ASP A 204 10.45 -18.39 -24.05
C ASP A 204 10.62 -19.23 -22.78
N VAL A 205 9.76 -20.23 -22.54
CA VAL A 205 9.77 -21.05 -21.31
C VAL A 205 10.21 -22.49 -21.57
N VAL A 206 9.50 -23.23 -22.42
CA VAL A 206 9.73 -24.68 -22.64
C VAL A 206 11.18 -25.03 -23.04
N PRO A 207 11.85 -24.29 -23.94
CA PRO A 207 13.20 -24.64 -24.37
C PRO A 207 14.24 -24.54 -23.26
N VAL A 208 14.01 -23.62 -22.31
CA VAL A 208 14.94 -23.27 -21.24
C VAL A 208 14.45 -23.70 -19.84
N ALA A 209 13.34 -24.45 -19.78
CA ALA A 209 12.77 -24.95 -18.54
C ALA A 209 13.59 -26.10 -17.94
N THR A 210 13.80 -26.08 -16.62
CA THR A 210 14.44 -27.19 -15.90
C THR A 210 13.59 -28.47 -15.97
N PRO A 211 14.19 -29.65 -15.76
CA PRO A 211 13.42 -30.89 -15.60
C PRO A 211 12.38 -30.82 -14.47
N GLY A 212 12.68 -30.05 -13.42
CA GLY A 212 11.76 -29.80 -12.30
C GLY A 212 10.49 -29.08 -12.74
N LEU A 213 10.63 -28.00 -13.52
CA LEU A 213 9.50 -27.26 -14.07
C LEU A 213 8.74 -28.06 -15.14
N LYS A 214 9.44 -28.77 -16.03
CA LYS A 214 8.82 -29.59 -17.09
C LYS A 214 7.87 -30.65 -16.52
N ARG A 215 8.20 -31.27 -15.38
CA ARG A 215 7.30 -32.22 -14.68
C ARG A 215 6.03 -31.58 -14.12
N THR A 216 6.01 -30.26 -13.99
CA THR A 216 4.87 -29.48 -13.51
C THR A 216 4.11 -28.75 -14.62
N MET A 217 4.32 -29.19 -15.87
CA MET A 217 3.60 -28.75 -17.05
C MET A 217 2.62 -29.84 -17.51
N LEU A 218 1.42 -29.45 -17.91
CA LEU A 218 0.36 -30.34 -18.36
C LEU A 218 -0.29 -29.77 -19.61
N ARG A 219 -0.63 -30.62 -20.58
CA ARG A 219 -1.45 -30.20 -21.72
C ARG A 219 -2.90 -30.07 -21.29
N ASN A 220 -3.50 -28.92 -21.60
CA ASN A 220 -4.94 -28.68 -21.47
C ASN A 220 -5.46 -28.24 -22.85
N GLY A 221 -6.15 -29.14 -23.54
CA GLY A 221 -6.46 -28.97 -24.96
C GLY A 221 -5.17 -28.85 -25.80
N SER A 222 -5.06 -27.79 -26.59
CA SER A 222 -3.87 -27.51 -27.41
C SER A 222 -2.73 -26.84 -26.64
N SER A 223 -3.02 -26.25 -25.47
CA SER A 223 -2.07 -25.40 -24.74
C SER A 223 -1.31 -26.16 -23.66
N LEU A 224 -0.04 -25.79 -23.45
CA LEU A 224 0.75 -26.27 -22.31
C LEU A 224 0.59 -25.31 -21.12
N CYS A 225 0.04 -25.81 -20.02
CA CYS A 225 -0.21 -25.04 -18.80
C CYS A 225 0.77 -25.45 -17.69
N ILE A 226 0.99 -24.56 -16.72
CA ILE A 226 1.95 -24.73 -15.62
C ILE A 226 1.18 -24.70 -14.29
N TYR A 227 1.39 -25.69 -13.42
CA TYR A 227 0.95 -25.59 -12.02
C TYR A 227 2.10 -25.39 -11.03
N GLY A 228 3.33 -25.66 -11.46
CA GLY A 228 4.56 -25.45 -10.69
C GLY A 228 4.66 -26.25 -9.38
N LYS A 229 5.56 -25.83 -8.50
CA LYS A 229 5.79 -26.46 -7.19
C LYS A 229 5.81 -25.42 -6.08
N CYS A 230 4.79 -25.45 -5.23
CA CYS A 230 4.62 -24.61 -4.04
C CYS A 230 3.69 -25.31 -3.02
N PHE A 231 3.49 -24.74 -1.83
CA PHE A 231 2.67 -25.36 -0.78
C PHE A 231 1.21 -25.62 -1.22
N TYR A 232 0.59 -24.68 -1.95
CA TYR A 232 -0.80 -24.82 -2.43
C TYR A 232 -0.92 -25.23 -3.90
N CYS A 233 0.19 -25.48 -4.60
CA CYS A 233 0.17 -25.81 -6.03
C CYS A 233 -0.39 -27.22 -6.26
N LYS A 234 -1.36 -27.32 -7.16
CA LYS A 234 -2.03 -28.59 -7.53
C LYS A 234 -2.18 -28.69 -9.05
N SER A 235 -2.17 -29.91 -9.58
CA SER A 235 -2.30 -30.17 -11.01
C SER A 235 -3.62 -29.69 -11.63
N ASN A 236 -4.66 -29.49 -10.82
CA ASN A 236 -5.95 -28.93 -11.26
C ASN A 236 -6.01 -27.38 -11.14
N GLU A 237 -4.99 -26.72 -10.61
CA GLU A 237 -4.90 -25.27 -10.44
C GLU A 237 -3.76 -24.70 -11.32
N THR A 238 -3.89 -24.86 -12.64
CA THR A 238 -2.88 -24.44 -13.61
C THR A 238 -3.04 -22.97 -14.05
N VAL A 239 -1.95 -22.39 -14.55
CA VAL A 239 -1.96 -21.19 -15.38
C VAL A 239 -1.70 -21.58 -16.83
N CYS A 240 -2.57 -21.14 -17.74
CA CYS A 240 -2.52 -21.47 -19.16
C CYS A 240 -2.24 -20.22 -19.99
N PRO A 241 -1.48 -20.33 -21.09
CA PRO A 241 -1.27 -19.21 -22.00
C PRO A 241 -2.58 -18.73 -22.63
N ASP A 242 -2.60 -17.47 -23.04
CA ASP A 242 -3.68 -16.90 -23.83
C ASP A 242 -3.68 -17.42 -25.29
N LYS A 243 -4.56 -16.87 -26.12
CA LYS A 243 -4.67 -17.24 -27.55
C LYS A 243 -3.40 -16.96 -28.36
N LYS A 244 -2.49 -16.11 -27.86
CA LYS A 244 -1.20 -15.79 -28.50
C LYS A 244 -0.06 -16.67 -27.98
N GLY A 245 -0.36 -17.62 -27.09
CA GLY A 245 0.66 -18.47 -26.46
C GLY A 245 1.37 -17.81 -25.28
N GLU A 246 0.87 -16.67 -24.78
CA GLU A 246 1.55 -15.86 -23.77
C GLU A 246 0.95 -16.02 -22.37
N LEU A 247 1.82 -16.08 -21.35
CA LEU A 247 1.47 -15.87 -19.96
C LEU A 247 1.81 -14.45 -19.55
N GLU A 248 0.80 -13.68 -19.16
CA GLU A 248 1.00 -12.42 -18.46
C GLU A 248 1.34 -12.69 -16.98
N GLY A 249 2.26 -11.90 -16.41
CA GLY A 249 2.57 -11.96 -14.99
C GLY A 249 3.43 -10.79 -14.54
N ALA A 250 3.72 -10.78 -13.25
CA ALA A 250 4.60 -9.81 -12.62
C ALA A 250 6.01 -10.37 -12.59
N VAL A 251 6.96 -9.63 -13.16
CA VAL A 251 8.38 -9.85 -12.93
C VAL A 251 8.85 -8.98 -11.78
N ILE A 252 9.49 -9.60 -10.79
CA ILE A 252 9.99 -8.93 -9.59
C ILE A 252 11.49 -9.22 -9.52
N LEU A 253 12.30 -8.17 -9.40
CA LEU A 253 13.75 -8.34 -9.32
C LEU A 253 14.12 -9.20 -8.10
N TYR A 254 14.90 -10.26 -8.30
CA TYR A 254 15.38 -11.09 -7.21
C TYR A 254 16.48 -10.37 -6.42
N LEU A 255 16.40 -10.42 -5.09
CA LEU A 255 17.43 -9.88 -4.22
C LEU A 255 18.33 -10.99 -3.72
N ASP A 256 19.57 -11.03 -4.22
CA ASP A 256 20.60 -11.96 -3.74
C ASP A 256 21.28 -11.41 -2.48
N LYS A 257 20.46 -11.27 -1.41
CA LYS A 257 20.86 -10.75 -0.11
C LYS A 257 20.27 -11.60 1.00
N HIS A 258 21.00 -11.72 2.10
CA HIS A 258 20.50 -12.39 3.30
C HIS A 258 19.62 -11.45 4.10
N PHE A 259 18.34 -11.81 4.22
CA PHE A 259 17.36 -11.09 5.02
C PHE A 259 17.15 -11.78 6.37
N ARG A 260 17.00 -10.95 7.40
CA ARG A 260 16.49 -11.42 8.69
C ARG A 260 14.97 -11.37 8.62
N GLN A 261 14.33 -12.52 8.82
CA GLN A 261 12.88 -12.63 8.83
C GLN A 261 12.37 -12.61 10.28
N TYR A 262 11.31 -11.86 10.52
CA TYR A 262 10.67 -11.73 11.84
C TYR A 262 9.16 -11.92 11.72
N LYS A 263 8.52 -12.43 12.78
CA LYS A 263 7.06 -12.46 12.85
C LYS A 263 6.52 -11.05 12.99
N TYR A 264 5.50 -10.73 12.19
CA TYR A 264 4.80 -9.46 12.30
C TYR A 264 3.97 -9.43 13.60
N PRO A 265 4.12 -8.43 14.49
CA PRO A 265 3.43 -8.44 15.79
C PRO A 265 1.90 -8.42 15.67
N TRP A 266 1.37 -7.78 14.62
CA TRP A 266 -0.06 -7.73 14.29
C TRP A 266 -0.46 -8.83 13.28
N LYS A 267 0.28 -9.93 13.22
CA LYS A 267 -0.08 -11.09 12.40
C LYS A 267 -1.47 -11.60 12.82
N ARG A 268 -2.30 -11.97 11.83
CA ARG A 268 -3.61 -12.60 12.03
C ARG A 268 -3.51 -14.06 12.48
N SER A 269 -4.58 -14.58 13.06
CA SER A 269 -4.69 -16.00 13.43
C SER A 269 -4.85 -16.95 12.24
N TYR A 270 -5.29 -16.42 11.08
CA TYR A 270 -5.73 -17.21 9.91
C TYR A 270 -6.89 -18.17 10.20
N ASN A 271 -7.60 -17.94 11.29
CA ASN A 271 -8.76 -18.72 11.70
C ASN A 271 -9.86 -17.75 12.14
N THR A 272 -10.97 -17.72 11.40
CA THR A 272 -12.09 -16.80 11.63
C THR A 272 -12.76 -16.96 13.00
N LYS A 273 -12.47 -18.05 13.72
CA LYS A 273 -12.97 -18.32 15.08
C LYS A 273 -11.99 -17.90 16.18
N VAL A 274 -10.78 -17.46 15.83
CA VAL A 274 -9.70 -17.13 16.78
C VAL A 274 -9.29 -15.69 16.59
N GLN A 275 -9.44 -14.88 17.63
CA GLN A 275 -8.93 -13.52 17.67
C GLN A 275 -7.56 -13.47 18.35
N MET A 276 -6.62 -12.78 17.71
CA MET A 276 -5.31 -12.50 18.28
C MET A 276 -5.40 -11.51 19.45
N GLU A 277 -4.33 -11.38 20.23
CA GLU A 277 -4.31 -10.44 21.35
C GLU A 277 -4.49 -8.99 20.88
N TRP A 278 -3.82 -8.60 19.79
CA TRP A 278 -3.89 -7.25 19.24
C TRP A 278 -5.29 -6.87 18.74
N GLU A 279 -6.15 -7.85 18.42
CA GLU A 279 -7.54 -7.62 18.01
C GLU A 279 -8.45 -7.29 19.21
N ARG A 280 -8.09 -7.76 20.41
CA ARG A 280 -8.89 -7.62 21.63
C ARG A 280 -8.37 -6.55 22.59
N ASN A 281 -7.10 -6.19 22.46
CA ASN A 281 -6.41 -5.28 23.37
C ASN A 281 -5.96 -4.01 22.63
N ASN A 282 -6.65 -2.89 22.86
CA ASN A 282 -6.29 -1.59 22.29
C ASN A 282 -4.91 -1.08 22.76
N ASP A 283 -4.41 -1.57 23.90
CA ASP A 283 -3.11 -1.24 24.47
C ASP A 283 -1.99 -2.21 24.05
N PHE A 284 -2.24 -3.11 23.08
CA PHE A 284 -1.27 -4.12 22.64
C PHE A 284 0.07 -3.51 22.23
N CYS A 285 0.08 -2.32 21.62
CA CYS A 285 1.34 -1.67 21.23
C CYS A 285 2.27 -1.37 22.42
N LYS A 286 1.75 -1.19 23.65
CA LYS A 286 2.59 -1.01 24.85
C LYS A 286 3.53 -2.21 25.07
N LYS A 287 3.09 -3.43 24.71
CA LYS A 287 3.93 -4.63 24.76
C LYS A 287 4.93 -4.68 23.61
N VAL A 288 4.52 -4.25 22.42
CA VAL A 288 5.39 -4.24 21.23
C VAL A 288 6.54 -3.25 21.38
N ILE A 289 6.30 -2.07 21.96
CA ILE A 289 7.33 -1.05 22.22
C ILE A 289 8.46 -1.57 23.12
N LEU A 290 8.18 -2.53 24.01
CA LEU A 290 9.19 -3.14 24.88
C LEU A 290 10.12 -4.11 24.14
N THR A 291 9.71 -4.60 22.95
CA THR A 291 10.45 -5.64 22.21
C THR A 291 11.11 -5.13 20.93
N LEU A 292 10.61 -4.02 20.36
CA LEU A 292 11.13 -3.44 19.13
C LEU A 292 11.70 -2.04 19.35
N SER A 293 12.76 -1.70 18.63
CA SER A 293 13.27 -0.33 18.61
C SER A 293 12.24 0.63 18.01
N THR A 294 12.28 1.90 18.44
CA THR A 294 11.41 2.97 17.90
C THR A 294 11.49 3.06 16.38
N ARG A 295 12.69 2.96 15.81
CA ARG A 295 12.90 2.97 14.35
C ARG A 295 12.22 1.79 13.66
N ARG A 296 12.36 0.58 14.21
CA ARG A 296 11.69 -0.61 13.65
C ARG A 296 10.17 -0.45 13.72
N LEU A 297 9.65 0.04 14.84
CA LEU A 297 8.22 0.24 15.03
C LEU A 297 7.66 1.28 14.03
N LEU A 298 8.35 2.40 13.82
CA LEU A 298 7.97 3.38 12.79
C LEU A 298 7.95 2.75 11.39
N ASN A 299 8.90 1.89 11.04
CA ASN A 299 8.86 1.18 9.76
C ASN A 299 7.68 0.21 9.65
N LEU A 300 7.29 -0.47 10.73
CA LEU A 300 6.09 -1.33 10.71
C LEU A 300 4.80 -0.50 10.59
N ILE A 301 4.78 0.74 11.09
CA ILE A 301 3.66 1.66 10.89
C ILE A 301 3.61 2.14 9.43
N ASP A 302 4.75 2.48 8.82
CA ASP A 302 4.82 2.80 7.38
C ASP A 302 4.30 1.63 6.54
N VAL A 303 4.72 0.40 6.88
CA VAL A 303 4.24 -0.84 6.26
C VAL A 303 2.73 -1.01 6.42
N SER A 304 2.17 -0.72 7.59
CA SER A 304 0.72 -0.82 7.83
C SER A 304 -0.09 0.18 7.00
N ILE A 305 0.43 1.39 6.80
CA ILE A 305 -0.18 2.40 5.92
C ILE A 305 -0.12 1.91 4.47
N PHE A 306 1.03 1.41 4.03
CA PHE A 306 1.20 0.84 2.70
C PHE A 306 0.24 -0.31 2.43
N ASP A 307 0.21 -1.29 3.33
CA ASP A 307 -0.66 -2.46 3.24
C ASP A 307 -2.14 -2.06 3.27
N PHE A 308 -2.53 -1.07 4.09
CA PHE A 308 -3.91 -0.61 4.13
C PHE A 308 -4.34 0.04 2.82
N LEU A 309 -3.51 0.92 2.25
CA LEU A 309 -3.78 1.55 0.95
C LEU A 309 -3.91 0.49 -0.15
N LEU A 310 -2.99 -0.48 -0.18
CA LEU A 310 -2.96 -1.58 -1.12
C LEU A 310 -4.07 -2.63 -0.87
N GLN A 311 -4.69 -2.65 0.32
CA GLN A 311 -5.58 -3.72 0.81
C GLN A 311 -4.88 -5.08 0.96
N ASN A 312 -3.66 -5.09 1.48
CA ASN A 312 -2.93 -6.30 1.81
C ASN A 312 -3.14 -6.67 3.30
N GLY A 313 -3.99 -7.65 3.57
CA GLY A 313 -4.22 -8.14 4.93
C GLY A 313 -3.41 -9.37 5.33
N ASP A 314 -2.45 -9.81 4.50
CA ASP A 314 -1.73 -11.08 4.65
C ASP A 314 -0.29 -10.93 5.18
N ARG A 315 0.08 -9.76 5.73
CA ARG A 315 1.43 -9.58 6.29
C ARG A 315 1.59 -10.32 7.62
N HIS A 316 2.11 -11.54 7.56
CA HIS A 316 2.39 -12.38 8.73
C HIS A 316 3.86 -12.40 9.15
N ASP A 317 4.75 -12.06 8.24
CA ASP A 317 6.19 -11.98 8.40
C ASP A 317 6.68 -10.67 7.78
N TYR A 318 7.87 -10.23 8.18
CA TYR A 318 8.55 -9.12 7.51
C TYR A 318 10.06 -9.34 7.46
N GLU A 319 10.65 -8.90 6.35
CA GLU A 319 12.06 -9.05 6.06
C GLU A 319 12.82 -7.76 6.35
N VAL A 320 14.01 -7.93 6.92
CA VAL A 320 14.90 -6.83 7.27
C VAL A 320 16.24 -7.03 6.60
N TYR A 321 16.72 -5.98 5.97
CA TYR A 321 18.10 -5.87 5.51
C TYR A 321 18.76 -4.67 6.19
N ARG A 322 19.93 -4.93 6.81
CA ARG A 322 20.56 -3.99 7.75
C ARG A 322 19.57 -3.63 8.86
N ASP A 323 18.99 -2.43 8.84
CA ASP A 323 18.03 -1.93 9.82
C ASP A 323 16.74 -1.37 9.21
N LYS A 324 16.40 -1.78 7.98
CA LYS A 324 15.21 -1.32 7.26
C LYS A 324 14.35 -2.50 6.86
N VAL A 325 13.04 -2.31 6.94
CA VAL A 325 12.04 -3.29 6.49
C VAL A 325 11.92 -3.22 4.97
N ILE A 326 11.89 -4.37 4.31
CA ILE A 326 11.73 -4.47 2.85
C ILE A 326 10.29 -4.87 2.53
N LEU A 327 9.68 -4.16 1.59
CA LEU A 327 8.33 -4.45 1.09
C LEU A 327 8.40 -5.58 0.06
N LEU A 328 8.24 -6.82 0.53
CA LEU A 328 8.16 -8.04 -0.28
C LEU A 328 6.77 -8.67 -0.17
N ASP A 329 6.46 -9.51 -1.17
CA ASP A 329 5.26 -10.35 -1.28
C ASP A 329 3.94 -9.57 -1.07
N ASN A 330 3.62 -8.71 -2.04
CA ASN A 330 2.48 -7.80 -1.97
C ASN A 330 1.28 -8.29 -2.82
N GLY A 331 1.34 -9.51 -3.37
CA GLY A 331 0.35 -10.08 -4.29
C GLY A 331 -1.06 -10.24 -3.73
N LYS A 332 -1.25 -10.16 -2.41
CA LYS A 332 -2.56 -10.28 -1.75
C LYS A 332 -3.35 -8.98 -1.72
N GLY A 333 -2.79 -7.86 -2.18
CA GLY A 333 -3.49 -6.57 -2.27
C GLY A 333 -4.43 -6.41 -3.47
N LEU A 334 -5.26 -5.37 -3.48
CA LEU A 334 -6.30 -5.02 -4.47
C LEU A 334 -7.49 -6.01 -4.51
N GLY A 335 -7.86 -6.57 -3.35
CA GLY A 335 -8.92 -7.58 -3.12
C GLY A 335 -10.27 -7.23 -3.69
N ASN A 336 -10.76 -6.10 -3.18
CA ASN A 336 -12.13 -5.69 -3.29
C ASN A 336 -12.15 -4.17 -3.10
N PRO A 337 -12.48 -3.38 -4.13
CA PRO A 337 -12.46 -1.92 -4.06
C PRO A 337 -13.57 -1.35 -3.18
N THR A 338 -14.53 -2.17 -2.74
CA THR A 338 -15.67 -1.74 -1.90
C THR A 338 -15.44 -1.95 -0.40
N ALA A 339 -14.40 -2.68 -0.01
CA ALA A 339 -14.06 -2.98 1.38
C ALA A 339 -12.76 -2.28 1.81
N ASP A 340 -12.76 -1.73 3.03
CA ASP A 340 -11.60 -1.10 3.65
C ASP A 340 -11.41 -1.67 5.07
N GLU A 341 -10.46 -2.59 5.23
CA GLU A 341 -10.18 -3.28 6.49
C GLU A 341 -9.33 -2.39 7.41
N LEU A 342 -9.98 -1.60 8.26
CA LEU A 342 -9.31 -0.65 9.16
C LEU A 342 -8.33 -1.31 10.14
N ASP A 343 -8.52 -2.59 10.46
CA ASP A 343 -7.64 -3.33 11.37
C ASP A 343 -6.20 -3.49 10.83
N ILE A 344 -5.97 -3.33 9.53
CA ILE A 344 -4.62 -3.26 8.94
C ILE A 344 -3.85 -2.06 9.52
N LEU A 345 -4.53 -0.98 9.89
CA LEU A 345 -3.95 0.19 10.54
C LEU A 345 -3.72 0.01 12.05
N ALA A 346 -3.89 -1.19 12.63
CA ALA A 346 -3.65 -1.46 14.05
C ALA A 346 -2.31 -0.92 14.58
N PRO A 347 -1.18 -1.08 13.87
CA PRO A 347 0.07 -0.46 14.31
C PRO A 347 -0.04 1.07 14.45
N LEU A 348 -0.72 1.75 13.53
CA LEU A 348 -0.89 3.19 13.57
C LEU A 348 -1.80 3.63 14.72
N TYR A 349 -3.01 3.07 14.83
CA TYR A 349 -4.00 3.54 15.83
C TYR A 349 -3.72 3.04 17.25
N GLN A 350 -2.97 1.96 17.44
CA GLN A 350 -2.59 1.48 18.78
C GLN A 350 -1.32 2.13 19.29
N CYS A 351 -0.34 2.37 18.42
CA CYS A 351 0.91 3.01 18.83
C CYS A 351 0.83 4.54 18.82
N CYS A 352 -0.09 5.10 18.03
CA CYS A 352 -0.26 6.53 17.82
C CYS A 352 1.07 7.26 17.64
N MET A 353 1.90 6.76 16.72
CA MET A 353 3.16 7.37 16.35
C MET A 353 3.40 7.26 14.85
N LEU A 354 4.06 8.26 14.25
CA LEU A 354 4.36 8.30 12.82
C LEU A 354 5.62 9.13 12.58
N SER A 355 6.45 8.75 11.61
CA SER A 355 7.61 9.55 11.23
C SER A 355 7.16 10.89 10.66
N SER A 356 7.86 11.96 11.03
CA SER A 356 7.64 13.30 10.47
C SER A 356 7.80 13.31 8.95
N SER A 357 8.76 12.55 8.42
CA SER A 357 8.98 12.43 6.97
C SER A 357 7.79 11.79 6.27
N THR A 358 7.26 10.69 6.83
CA THR A 358 6.08 10.00 6.28
C THR A 358 4.86 10.91 6.35
N TRP A 359 4.62 11.56 7.49
CA TRP A 359 3.46 12.44 7.65
C TRP A 359 3.48 13.62 6.66
N GLN A 360 4.62 14.32 6.56
CA GLN A 360 4.77 15.43 5.62
C GLN A 360 4.54 14.98 4.17
N TYR A 361 5.05 13.80 3.82
CA TYR A 361 4.90 13.28 2.47
C TYR A 361 3.46 12.83 2.16
N LEU A 362 2.77 12.22 3.13
CA LEU A 362 1.35 11.92 3.02
C LEU A 362 0.54 13.20 2.78
N GLU A 363 0.78 14.29 3.52
CA GLU A 363 0.07 15.56 3.30
C GLU A 363 0.28 16.18 1.91
N LEU A 364 1.37 15.84 1.20
CA LEU A 364 1.60 16.25 -0.19
C LEU A 364 0.71 15.47 -1.17
N LEU A 365 0.33 14.23 -0.84
CA LEU A 365 -0.40 13.33 -1.72
C LEU A 365 -1.92 13.52 -1.68
N ALA A 366 -2.42 14.48 -0.89
CA ALA A 366 -3.84 14.78 -0.76
C ALA A 366 -4.53 15.14 -2.09
N GLY A 367 -5.86 14.97 -2.10
CA GLY A 367 -6.73 15.42 -3.19
C GLY A 367 -6.61 14.64 -4.51
N GLY A 368 -6.39 13.32 -4.46
CA GLY A 368 -6.30 12.48 -5.65
C GLY A 368 -4.89 12.36 -6.26
N SER A 369 -3.91 13.04 -5.68
CA SER A 369 -2.56 13.13 -6.27
C SER A 369 -1.83 11.79 -6.28
N LEU A 370 -2.11 10.91 -5.31
CA LEU A 370 -1.49 9.59 -5.17
C LEU A 370 -1.82 8.68 -6.35
N THR A 371 -3.09 8.48 -6.63
CA THR A 371 -3.52 7.57 -7.70
C THR A 371 -3.31 8.16 -9.08
N ASP A 372 -3.44 9.49 -9.23
CA ASP A 372 -3.10 10.18 -10.47
C ASP A 372 -1.67 9.93 -10.92
N VAL A 373 -0.70 10.06 -10.00
CA VAL A 373 0.71 9.84 -10.36
C VAL A 373 0.99 8.38 -10.69
N ILE A 374 0.36 7.43 -9.97
CA ILE A 374 0.46 5.99 -10.27
C ILE A 374 -0.08 5.67 -11.67
N LYS A 375 -1.26 6.19 -12.01
CA LYS A 375 -1.87 6.01 -13.34
C LYS A 375 -0.96 6.52 -14.45
N ILE A 376 -0.39 7.71 -14.28
CA ILE A 376 0.48 8.31 -15.29
C ILE A 376 1.77 7.50 -15.44
N MET A 377 2.43 7.12 -14.34
CA MET A 377 3.62 6.28 -14.38
C MET A 377 3.36 4.94 -15.08
N ALA A 378 2.23 4.29 -14.78
CA ALA A 378 1.84 3.03 -15.41
C ALA A 378 1.54 3.19 -16.91
N ALA A 379 0.88 4.29 -17.29
CA ALA A 379 0.58 4.60 -18.69
C ALA A 379 1.84 4.83 -19.53
N PHE A 380 2.92 5.41 -18.98
CA PHE A 380 4.22 5.48 -19.67
C PHE A 380 4.78 4.10 -20.04
N GLN A 381 4.40 3.08 -19.27
CA GLN A 381 4.77 1.70 -19.51
C GLN A 381 3.70 0.93 -20.32
N GLY A 382 2.63 1.59 -20.77
CA GLY A 382 1.53 0.96 -21.50
C GLY A 382 0.72 -0.02 -20.66
N GLU A 383 0.70 0.14 -19.34
CA GLU A 383 0.00 -0.77 -18.42
C GLU A 383 -1.16 -0.08 -17.70
N THR A 384 -2.21 -0.86 -17.43
CA THR A 384 -3.29 -0.51 -16.50
C THR A 384 -3.22 -1.48 -15.32
N LEU A 385 -2.86 -0.97 -14.14
CA LEU A 385 -2.55 -1.83 -12.99
C LEU A 385 -3.76 -2.17 -12.10
N ALA A 386 -4.84 -1.38 -12.19
CA ALA A 386 -6.05 -1.56 -11.38
C ALA A 386 -7.26 -0.94 -12.08
N THR A 387 -8.47 -1.28 -11.63
CA THR A 387 -9.72 -0.64 -12.11
C THR A 387 -9.91 0.74 -11.48
N GLU A 388 -10.79 1.56 -12.07
CA GLU A 388 -11.14 2.87 -11.52
C GLU A 388 -11.69 2.80 -10.09
N ASP A 389 -12.44 1.76 -9.75
CA ASP A 389 -12.95 1.57 -8.39
C ASP A 389 -11.83 1.27 -7.39
N HIS A 390 -10.78 0.55 -7.79
CA HIS A 390 -9.60 0.35 -6.96
C HIS A 390 -8.83 1.64 -6.73
N TYR A 391 -8.64 2.48 -7.76
CA TYR A 391 -8.03 3.80 -7.58
C TYR A 391 -8.86 4.68 -6.63
N ARG A 392 -10.19 4.73 -6.79
CA ARG A 392 -11.07 5.44 -5.84
C ARG A 392 -10.95 4.88 -4.42
N ALA A 393 -10.82 3.56 -4.28
CA ALA A 393 -10.63 2.91 -2.99
C ALA A 393 -9.31 3.33 -2.31
N VAL A 394 -8.21 3.40 -3.06
CA VAL A 394 -6.91 3.87 -2.55
C VAL A 394 -7.01 5.29 -2.01
N GLU A 395 -7.65 6.21 -2.74
CA GLU A 395 -7.86 7.59 -2.26
C GLU A 395 -8.78 7.65 -1.03
N ARG A 396 -9.86 6.87 -1.03
CA ARG A 396 -10.77 6.76 0.13
C ARG A 396 -10.05 6.21 1.36
N ARG A 397 -9.14 5.25 1.19
CA ARG A 397 -8.28 4.71 2.25
C ARG A 397 -7.26 5.75 2.72
N LEU A 398 -6.68 6.54 1.83
CA LEU A 398 -5.78 7.63 2.22
C LEU A 398 -6.48 8.64 3.14
N LEU A 399 -7.77 8.95 2.89
CA LEU A 399 -8.57 9.77 3.82
C LEU A 399 -8.71 9.13 5.21
N LYS A 400 -8.86 7.81 5.29
CA LYS A 400 -8.90 7.06 6.54
C LYS A 400 -7.56 7.04 7.26
N VAL A 401 -6.44 7.02 6.53
CA VAL A 401 -5.09 7.20 7.11
C VAL A 401 -5.00 8.59 7.75
N TYR A 402 -5.39 9.66 7.06
CA TYR A 402 -5.40 11.00 7.65
C TYR A 402 -6.28 11.09 8.89
N ALA A 403 -7.50 10.52 8.82
CA ALA A 403 -8.42 10.48 9.97
C ALA A 403 -7.79 9.74 11.17
N THR A 404 -7.11 8.62 10.93
CA THR A 404 -6.42 7.85 11.97
C THR A 404 -5.28 8.65 12.61
N VAL A 405 -4.51 9.41 11.82
CA VAL A 405 -3.47 10.29 12.36
C VAL A 405 -4.10 11.44 13.16
N GLN A 406 -5.17 12.07 12.66
CA GLN A 406 -5.86 13.14 13.39
C GLN A 406 -6.47 12.64 14.70
N TYR A 407 -7.05 11.45 14.71
CA TYR A 407 -7.49 10.75 15.92
C TYR A 407 -6.38 10.66 16.96
N CYS A 408 -5.22 10.13 16.57
CA CYS A 408 -4.07 10.02 17.45
C CYS A 408 -3.57 11.39 17.94
N ILE A 409 -3.53 12.40 17.07
CA ILE A 409 -3.13 13.77 17.42
C ILE A 409 -4.10 14.39 18.42
N GLY A 410 -5.41 14.20 18.23
CA GLY A 410 -6.42 14.69 19.17
C GLY A 410 -6.31 14.03 20.54
N LYS A 411 -5.99 12.73 20.59
CA LYS A 411 -5.88 11.97 21.84
C LYS A 411 -4.58 12.21 22.61
N HIS A 412 -3.46 12.40 21.91
CA HIS A 412 -2.13 12.42 22.53
C HIS A 412 -1.33 13.71 22.30
N GLY A 413 -1.79 14.58 21.41
CA GLY A 413 -1.07 15.78 20.98
C GLY A 413 -0.01 15.49 19.90
N SER A 414 0.16 16.44 18.99
CA SER A 414 1.03 16.30 17.80
C SER A 414 2.48 15.93 18.15
N ALA A 415 3.06 16.54 19.18
CA ALA A 415 4.45 16.27 19.59
C ALA A 415 4.69 14.83 20.08
N LYS A 416 3.64 14.15 20.59
CA LYS A 416 3.76 12.74 21.00
C LYS A 416 3.58 11.79 19.82
N VAL A 417 2.77 12.16 18.84
CA VAL A 417 2.46 11.32 17.67
C VAL A 417 3.53 11.44 16.59
N ILE A 418 3.88 12.67 16.20
CA ILE A 418 4.83 12.90 15.12
C ILE A 418 6.26 12.82 15.68
N LYS A 419 6.98 11.76 15.31
CA LYS A 419 8.36 11.51 15.73
C LYS A 419 9.33 12.05 14.69
N LEU A 420 10.36 12.76 15.14
CA LEU A 420 11.46 13.14 14.27
C LEU A 420 12.13 11.85 13.74
N GLY A 421 12.40 11.83 12.43
CA GLY A 421 13.08 10.71 11.78
C GLY A 421 14.46 10.45 12.41
N PHE A 422 14.85 9.17 12.46
CA PHE A 422 16.16 8.71 12.92
C PHE A 422 17.10 8.41 11.75
#